data_AF-A0A9E3YZE2-F1
#
_entry.id   AF-A0A9E3YZE2-F1
#
_cell.length_a   1.000
_cell.length_b   1.000
_cell.length_c   1.000
_cell.angle_alpha   90.00
_cell.angle_beta   90.00
_cell.angle_gamma   90.00
#
_symmetry.space_group_name_H-M   'P 1'
#
loop_
_entity.id
_entity.type
_entity.pdbx_description
1 polymer ?
#
loop_
_entity_poly.entity_id
_entity_poly.type
_entity_poly.pdbx_seq_one_letter_code
_entity_poly.pdbx_strand_id
1 'polypeptide(L)'
;MPVEEAPERPPLFLIHDANLQADVIAGLAAQASVTFLPWAERDTPPRKSRVLLYLGDEMIRETAATAVARQWEVGVLPHAEARQAMMALGVRGDLQQVFQHYLTAPVIEADALTCNDELVFSSVVIGRVLALRPYDINRPQKPWNMVSGALRGLGKLRLARYHLTTGKDKDIHLAALGMVVMGQSRSALVGRAFTQDLSAADRRLSVLALAPRSITSYLWFLLHLLWPKKISLSRLPASLGLVQTDRLRITAPQGMEYLLDGKPVHTSQLEFNVLEGRLHLLPGPAMVPRDAAPTTVSKETIRLNHIPQEEEAGPLLDRALPLFSHATEEEYRELFVSLRDNAKITPTYQVLMVLSVLLALAGLYANSAPVIIGAMILAPLMAPIVSLAMGLARSDIGLIRTAMRTLMQGVALGLACGVLLAWLMPLDLPTQEMKMRMAPTLLDLLVAVISGVACAYANAKEEIAKSLAGVAIAVALVPPLSVVGIGLGWGDWDMAAGASLLLVTNLVGIALAASVTFLVLGFSPFKRARAGLGVSLLMLLVISVPLSFSFAHLVERQRLLERIAIGEVVQLKGVQVHVDHAEVTLGEPPLVRLVLSSKEQLDATQVGELKVLISKQLAQPVQLEVQSNIKL
;
A
#
# COMPACT_ATOMS: atom_id res chain seq x y z
N MET A 1 10.79 64.92 21.16
CA MET A 1 10.20 63.58 20.96
C MET A 1 9.07 63.47 21.96
N PRO A 2 7.81 63.27 21.53
CA PRO A 2 6.72 63.06 22.48
C PRO A 2 6.92 61.72 23.17
N VAL A 3 6.68 61.71 24.47
CA VAL A 3 6.67 60.51 25.33
C VAL A 3 5.51 59.65 24.85
N GLU A 4 5.80 58.47 24.35
CA GLU A 4 4.82 57.46 23.98
C GLU A 4 4.14 56.98 25.27
N GLU A 5 2.92 57.46 25.53
CA GLU A 5 2.10 57.01 26.65
C GLU A 5 1.92 55.50 26.58
N ALA A 6 2.21 54.80 27.67
CA ALA A 6 1.94 53.37 27.79
C ALA A 6 0.44 53.11 27.53
N PRO A 7 0.07 52.14 26.69
CA PRO A 7 -1.34 51.90 26.38
C PRO A 7 -2.10 51.57 27.67
N GLU A 8 -3.16 52.34 27.96
CA GLU A 8 -4.10 52.05 29.05
C GLU A 8 -4.58 50.60 28.92
N ARG A 9 -4.29 49.77 29.92
CA ARG A 9 -4.68 48.36 29.90
C ARG A 9 -6.21 48.27 30.02
N PRO A 10 -6.87 47.43 29.21
CA PRO A 10 -8.32 47.27 29.27
C PRO A 10 -8.76 46.76 30.65
N PRO A 11 -9.96 47.14 31.12
CA PRO A 11 -10.48 46.68 32.40
C PRO A 11 -10.61 45.16 32.43
N LEU A 12 -10.20 44.55 33.54
CA LEU A 12 -10.12 43.10 33.72
C LEU A 12 -11.33 42.57 34.49
N PHE A 13 -12.10 41.69 33.85
CA PHE A 13 -13.25 41.01 34.41
C PHE A 13 -13.00 39.51 34.48
N LEU A 14 -13.53 38.86 35.51
CA LEU A 14 -13.52 37.41 35.64
C LEU A 14 -14.94 36.92 35.81
N ILE A 15 -15.43 36.16 34.82
CA ILE A 15 -16.74 35.51 34.86
C ILE A 15 -16.54 34.10 35.42
N HIS A 16 -17.28 33.76 36.47
CA HIS A 16 -17.17 32.47 37.12
C HIS A 16 -18.54 31.79 37.33
N ASP A 17 -18.50 30.46 37.39
CA ASP A 17 -19.61 29.64 37.84
C ASP A 17 -19.66 29.54 39.38
N ALA A 18 -20.59 28.74 39.90
CA ALA A 18 -20.74 28.54 41.34
C ALA A 18 -19.61 27.71 41.99
N ASN A 19 -18.70 27.12 41.20
CA ASN A 19 -17.65 26.23 41.71
C ASN A 19 -16.41 27.00 42.20
N LEU A 20 -16.32 28.29 41.90
CA LEU A 20 -15.20 29.12 42.35
C LEU A 20 -15.33 29.47 43.84
N GLN A 21 -14.41 28.96 44.67
CA GLN A 21 -14.41 29.18 46.12
C GLN A 21 -14.01 30.63 46.49
N ALA A 22 -14.60 31.16 47.57
CA ALA A 22 -14.33 32.51 48.06
C ALA A 22 -12.85 32.76 48.39
N ASP A 23 -12.15 31.75 48.91
CA ASP A 23 -10.72 31.84 49.27
C ASP A 23 -9.84 32.04 48.03
N VAL A 24 -10.22 31.42 46.90
CA VAL A 24 -9.53 31.57 45.61
C VAL A 24 -9.78 32.96 45.04
N ILE A 25 -11.00 33.49 45.16
CA ILE A 25 -11.35 34.86 44.76
C ILE A 25 -10.49 35.88 45.52
N ALA A 26 -10.37 35.75 46.84
CA ALA A 26 -9.53 36.62 47.65
C ALA A 26 -8.04 36.56 47.23
N GLY A 27 -7.54 35.36 46.94
CA GLY A 27 -6.17 35.16 46.47
C GLY A 27 -5.87 35.75 45.09
N LEU A 28 -6.86 35.79 44.19
CA LEU A 28 -6.75 36.42 42.86
C LEU A 28 -6.92 37.94 42.92
N ALA A 29 -7.86 38.44 43.74
CA ALA A 29 -8.11 39.86 43.95
C ALA A 29 -6.89 40.59 44.54
N ALA A 30 -6.07 39.89 45.33
CA ALA A 30 -4.82 40.44 45.85
C ALA A 30 -3.73 40.66 44.78
N GLN A 31 -3.85 40.03 43.60
CA GLN A 31 -2.83 40.02 42.56
C GLN A 31 -3.03 41.11 41.50
N ALA A 32 -4.28 41.50 41.22
CA ALA A 32 -4.62 42.54 40.25
C ALA A 32 -6.02 43.11 40.53
N SER A 33 -6.28 44.33 40.07
CA SER A 33 -7.61 44.94 40.10
C SER A 33 -8.55 44.23 39.13
N VAL A 34 -9.29 43.23 39.63
CA VAL A 34 -10.22 42.39 38.85
C VAL A 34 -11.63 42.50 39.39
N THR A 35 -12.60 42.71 38.50
CA THR A 35 -14.02 42.65 38.82
C THR A 35 -14.52 41.22 38.64
N PHE A 36 -14.98 40.60 39.72
CA PHE A 36 -15.55 39.25 39.69
C PHE A 36 -17.04 39.35 39.39
N LEU A 37 -17.49 38.61 38.38
CA LEU A 37 -18.88 38.58 37.93
C LEU A 37 -19.43 37.15 38.00
N PRO A 38 -20.57 36.93 38.67
CA PRO A 38 -21.24 35.64 38.61
C PRO A 38 -21.81 35.42 37.20
N TRP A 39 -22.04 34.16 36.81
CA TRP A 39 -22.64 33.78 35.52
C TRP A 39 -23.93 34.55 35.14
N ALA A 40 -24.75 34.91 36.13
CA ALA A 40 -25.96 35.70 35.93
C ALA A 40 -25.69 37.09 35.31
N GLU A 41 -24.51 37.65 35.56
CA GLU A 41 -24.07 38.98 35.11
C GLU A 41 -23.06 38.90 33.95
N ARG A 42 -23.01 37.76 33.23
CA ARG A 42 -22.04 37.52 32.14
C ARG A 42 -22.05 38.55 31.02
N ASP A 43 -23.17 39.22 30.77
CA ASP A 43 -23.33 40.22 29.70
C ASP A 43 -23.07 41.67 30.18
N THR A 44 -22.52 41.87 31.37
CA THR A 44 -22.21 43.20 31.91
C THR A 44 -20.87 43.81 31.45
N PRO A 45 -19.82 43.05 31.05
CA PRO A 45 -18.54 43.67 30.69
C PRO A 45 -18.64 44.61 29.46
N PRO A 46 -18.04 45.82 29.51
CA PRO A 46 -18.08 46.78 28.42
C PRO A 46 -17.29 46.30 27.19
N ARG A 47 -17.44 47.00 26.06
CA ARG A 47 -16.70 46.70 24.81
C ARG A 47 -15.19 46.84 25.03
N LYS A 48 -14.40 46.00 24.34
CA LYS A 48 -12.92 45.97 24.44
C LYS A 48 -12.38 45.75 25.86
N SER A 49 -13.09 44.98 26.67
CA SER A 49 -12.63 44.55 28.00
C SER A 49 -11.83 43.26 27.93
N ARG A 50 -10.97 43.03 28.92
CA ARG A 50 -10.30 41.74 29.12
C ARG A 50 -11.15 40.87 30.03
N VAL A 51 -11.52 39.67 29.56
CA VAL A 51 -12.46 38.78 30.23
C VAL A 51 -11.83 37.41 30.42
N LEU A 52 -11.69 36.98 31.67
CA LEU A 52 -11.23 35.65 32.05
C LEU A 52 -12.43 34.77 32.40
N LEU A 53 -12.49 33.57 31.83
CA LEU A 53 -13.59 32.64 31.99
C LEU A 53 -13.18 31.48 32.89
N TYR A 54 -13.80 31.36 34.06
CA TYR A 54 -13.78 30.17 34.90
C TYR A 54 -15.14 29.46 34.79
N LEU A 55 -15.32 28.75 33.68
CA LEU A 55 -16.61 28.21 33.25
C LEU A 55 -16.43 26.85 32.58
N GLY A 56 -17.45 26.00 32.56
CA GLY A 56 -17.47 24.77 31.74
C GLY A 56 -17.59 25.03 30.23
N ASP A 57 -17.25 24.03 29.39
CA ASP A 57 -17.22 24.17 27.93
C ASP A 57 -18.56 24.69 27.33
N GLU A 58 -19.71 24.31 27.89
CA GLU A 58 -21.04 24.79 27.44
C GLU A 58 -21.25 26.28 27.71
N MET A 59 -20.95 26.73 28.93
CA MET A 59 -21.05 28.13 29.32
C MET A 59 -20.06 29.01 28.53
N ILE A 60 -18.85 28.52 28.27
CA ILE A 60 -17.88 29.22 27.41
C ILE A 60 -18.46 29.41 26.00
N ARG A 61 -19.11 28.37 25.43
CA ARG A 61 -19.73 28.45 24.10
C ARG A 61 -20.81 29.51 24.02
N GLU A 62 -21.66 29.64 25.04
CA GLU A 62 -22.69 30.68 25.11
C GLU A 62 -22.09 32.10 25.13
N THR A 63 -20.94 32.29 25.80
CA THR A 63 -20.29 33.61 25.85
C THR A 63 -19.57 34.01 24.56
N ALA A 64 -19.31 33.07 23.65
CA ALA A 64 -18.52 33.31 22.45
C ALA A 64 -19.13 34.37 21.53
N ALA A 65 -20.45 34.32 21.31
CA ALA A 65 -21.15 35.29 20.46
C ALA A 65 -21.06 36.72 21.04
N THR A 66 -21.25 36.87 22.36
CA THR A 66 -21.11 38.15 23.06
C THR A 66 -19.67 38.66 23.00
N ALA A 67 -18.69 37.78 23.19
CA ALA A 67 -17.27 38.12 23.12
C ALA A 67 -16.86 38.68 21.75
N VAL A 68 -17.33 38.06 20.65
CA VAL A 68 -17.10 38.56 19.28
C VAL A 68 -17.79 39.90 19.07
N ALA A 69 -19.07 40.01 19.42
CA ALA A 69 -19.86 41.23 19.22
C ALA A 69 -19.32 42.44 20.01
N ARG A 70 -18.70 42.21 21.17
CA ARG A 70 -18.14 43.25 22.04
C ARG A 70 -16.62 43.41 21.94
N GLN A 71 -15.96 42.61 21.10
CA GLN A 71 -14.50 42.58 20.94
C GLN A 71 -13.74 42.35 22.25
N TRP A 72 -14.22 41.43 23.08
CA TRP A 72 -13.55 41.08 24.34
C TRP A 72 -12.24 40.33 24.10
N GLU A 73 -11.23 40.60 24.93
CA GLU A 73 -10.01 39.79 25.02
C GLU A 73 -10.27 38.61 25.98
N VAL A 74 -10.49 37.42 25.43
CA VAL A 74 -10.98 36.26 26.20
C VAL A 74 -9.85 35.29 26.56
N GLY A 75 -9.69 35.00 27.85
CA GLY A 75 -8.83 33.94 28.37
C GLY A 75 -9.63 32.88 29.13
N VAL A 76 -9.17 31.63 29.14
CA VAL A 76 -9.84 30.52 29.85
C VAL A 76 -8.98 30.05 31.00
N LEU A 77 -9.53 30.06 32.21
CA LEU A 77 -8.86 29.58 33.41
C LEU A 77 -9.03 28.05 33.56
N PRO A 78 -8.11 27.37 34.28
CA PRO A 78 -8.20 25.92 34.47
C PRO A 78 -9.51 25.52 35.19
N HIS A 79 -10.37 24.75 34.51
CA HIS A 79 -11.66 24.30 35.04
C HIS A 79 -11.92 22.83 34.67
N ALA A 80 -12.51 22.04 35.59
CA ALA A 80 -12.66 20.59 35.43
C ALA A 80 -13.54 20.19 34.23
N GLU A 81 -14.52 21.05 33.90
CA GLU A 81 -15.49 20.87 32.83
C GLU A 81 -15.14 21.66 31.54
N ALA A 82 -13.99 22.35 31.50
CA ALA A 82 -13.54 23.17 30.36
C ALA A 82 -12.46 22.48 29.53
N ARG A 83 -12.55 21.16 29.36
CA ARG A 83 -11.44 20.35 28.81
C ARG A 83 -11.12 20.74 27.36
N GLN A 84 -12.14 21.06 26.57
CA GLN A 84 -11.98 21.37 25.16
C GLN A 84 -11.43 22.78 24.98
N ALA A 85 -11.99 23.76 25.69
CA ALA A 85 -11.52 25.14 25.66
C ALA A 85 -10.07 25.26 26.17
N MET A 86 -9.74 24.58 27.27
CA MET A 86 -8.37 24.53 27.79
C MET A 86 -7.38 23.91 26.78
N MET A 87 -7.79 22.84 26.08
CA MET A 87 -6.94 22.19 25.08
C MET A 87 -6.73 23.08 23.85
N ALA A 88 -7.79 23.73 23.37
CA ALA A 88 -7.73 24.64 22.23
C ALA A 88 -6.81 25.85 22.50
N LEU A 89 -6.90 26.42 23.71
CA LEU A 89 -6.11 27.59 24.12
C LEU A 89 -4.76 27.25 24.76
N GLY A 90 -4.40 25.96 24.89
CA GLY A 90 -3.12 25.56 25.48
C GLY A 90 -2.98 25.91 26.97
N VAL A 91 -4.08 25.86 27.72
CA VAL A 91 -4.11 26.13 29.15
C VAL A 91 -3.55 24.93 29.90
N ARG A 92 -2.40 25.13 30.57
CA ARG A 92 -1.76 24.14 31.45
C ARG A 92 -1.16 24.84 32.66
N GLY A 93 -1.30 24.22 33.82
CA GLY A 93 -0.79 24.72 35.09
C GLY A 93 -1.91 25.03 36.08
N ASP A 94 -1.50 25.50 37.25
CA ASP A 94 -2.43 25.85 38.33
C ASP A 94 -3.12 27.18 38.04
N LEU A 95 -4.32 27.35 38.62
CA LEU A 95 -5.18 28.50 38.37
C LEU A 95 -4.48 29.85 38.60
N GLN A 96 -3.69 29.97 39.67
CA GLN A 96 -2.91 31.19 39.96
C GLN A 96 -1.82 31.46 38.92
N GLN A 97 -1.12 30.42 38.45
CA GLN A 97 -0.05 30.55 37.45
C GLN A 97 -0.62 31.02 36.11
N VAL A 98 -1.74 30.43 35.69
CA VAL A 98 -2.42 30.79 34.45
C VAL A 98 -3.00 32.20 34.53
N PHE A 99 -3.57 32.58 35.68
CA PHE A 99 -4.09 33.93 35.90
C PHE A 99 -2.97 34.98 35.77
N GLN A 100 -1.82 34.77 36.41
CA GLN A 100 -0.65 35.65 36.31
C GLN A 100 -0.15 35.78 34.87
N HIS A 101 -0.12 34.67 34.13
CA HIS A 101 0.23 34.68 32.71
C HIS A 101 -0.70 35.57 31.89
N TYR A 102 -2.01 35.53 32.14
CA TYR A 102 -2.98 36.34 31.40
C TYR A 102 -2.93 37.85 31.69
N LEU A 103 -2.28 38.27 32.78
CA LEU A 103 -2.04 39.69 33.04
C LEU A 103 -1.06 40.30 32.03
N THR A 104 -0.15 39.49 31.48
CA THR A 104 0.92 39.94 30.57
C THR A 104 0.85 39.32 29.18
N ALA A 105 -0.04 38.33 28.98
CA ALA A 105 -0.19 37.64 27.70
C ALA A 105 -0.59 38.60 26.56
N PRO A 106 0.05 38.48 25.38
CA PRO A 106 -0.36 39.21 24.19
C PRO A 106 -1.67 38.65 23.64
N VAL A 107 -2.52 39.53 23.12
CA VAL A 107 -3.76 39.14 22.44
C VAL A 107 -3.43 38.56 21.08
N ILE A 108 -4.00 37.39 20.78
CA ILE A 108 -3.97 36.80 19.44
C ILE A 108 -5.35 36.95 18.81
N GLU A 109 -5.38 37.27 17.53
CA GLU A 109 -6.62 37.30 16.79
C GLU A 109 -6.88 35.94 16.13
N ALA A 110 -8.08 35.41 16.33
CA ALA A 110 -8.45 34.07 15.89
C ALA A 110 -9.77 34.08 15.11
N ASP A 111 -9.78 33.46 13.93
CA ASP A 111 -11.01 33.12 13.21
C ASP A 111 -11.83 32.11 14.03
N ALA A 112 -13.11 32.41 14.26
CA ALA A 112 -14.04 31.54 14.99
C ALA A 112 -14.92 30.75 14.01
N LEU A 113 -14.94 29.42 14.15
CA LEU A 113 -15.81 28.54 13.38
C LEU A 113 -17.09 28.26 14.15
N THR A 114 -18.24 28.46 13.50
CA THR A 114 -19.54 28.02 14.02
C THR A 114 -20.09 26.84 13.24
N CYS A 115 -20.87 26.02 13.91
CA CYS A 115 -21.63 24.92 13.35
C CYS A 115 -23.08 25.05 13.82
N ASN A 116 -24.02 25.31 12.90
CA ASN A 116 -25.42 25.64 13.24
C ASN A 116 -25.51 26.71 14.35
N ASP A 117 -24.75 27.80 14.19
CA ASP A 117 -24.64 28.92 15.14
C ASP A 117 -23.96 28.62 16.49
N GLU A 118 -23.49 27.39 16.74
CA GLU A 118 -22.69 27.02 17.91
C GLU A 118 -21.17 27.13 17.64
N LEU A 119 -20.40 27.72 18.57
CA LEU A 119 -18.93 27.78 18.45
C LEU A 119 -18.30 26.38 18.52
N VAL A 120 -17.40 26.11 17.56
CA VAL A 120 -16.57 24.89 17.50
C VAL A 120 -15.18 25.19 18.08
N PHE A 121 -14.79 24.51 19.15
CA PHE A 121 -13.48 24.72 19.78
C PHE A 121 -12.34 24.01 19.03
N SER A 122 -12.61 22.82 18.48
CA SER A 122 -11.56 21.98 17.92
C SER A 122 -11.85 21.52 16.49
N SER A 123 -12.87 20.67 16.34
CA SER A 123 -13.23 20.06 15.07
C SER A 123 -14.60 19.41 15.18
N VAL A 124 -15.29 19.34 14.05
CA VAL A 124 -16.54 18.60 13.92
C VAL A 124 -16.27 17.34 13.10
N VAL A 125 -16.55 16.18 13.69
CA VAL A 125 -16.31 14.88 13.05
C VAL A 125 -17.65 14.32 12.59
N ILE A 126 -17.82 14.17 11.29
CA ILE A 126 -19.05 13.68 10.66
C ILE A 126 -18.84 12.22 10.28
N GLY A 127 -19.79 11.35 10.65
CA GLY A 127 -19.75 9.92 10.34
C GLY A 127 -18.96 9.07 11.33
N ARG A 128 -18.93 7.76 11.07
CA ARG A 128 -18.28 6.76 11.94
C ARG A 128 -16.85 6.48 11.48
N VAL A 129 -15.98 7.48 11.62
CA VAL A 129 -14.57 7.32 11.26
C VAL A 129 -13.75 6.98 12.51
N LEU A 130 -13.40 5.70 12.67
CA LEU A 130 -12.67 5.20 13.85
C LEU A 130 -11.35 5.94 14.12
N ALA A 131 -10.66 6.40 13.07
CA ALA A 131 -9.37 7.09 13.16
C ALA A 131 -9.48 8.59 13.51
N LEU A 132 -10.66 9.18 13.33
CA LEU A 132 -10.86 10.64 13.41
C LEU A 132 -11.75 11.04 14.60
N ARG A 133 -12.23 10.09 15.41
CA ARG A 133 -12.95 10.42 16.65
C ARG A 133 -11.99 10.98 17.71
N PRO A 134 -12.37 12.05 18.44
CA PRO A 134 -11.58 12.55 19.56
C PRO A 134 -11.39 11.44 20.61
N TYR A 135 -10.15 11.26 21.07
CA TYR A 135 -9.81 10.26 22.08
C TYR A 135 -10.59 10.48 23.38
N ASP A 136 -11.08 9.40 23.99
CA ASP A 136 -11.50 9.43 25.38
C ASP A 136 -10.26 9.65 26.27
N ILE A 137 -10.14 10.86 26.84
CA ILE A 137 -8.99 11.31 27.63
C ILE A 137 -8.71 10.37 28.82
N ASN A 138 -9.72 9.66 29.31
CA ASN A 138 -9.59 8.77 30.46
C ASN A 138 -8.89 7.44 30.13
N ARG A 139 -8.64 7.13 28.84
CA ARG A 139 -7.84 5.97 28.42
C ARG A 139 -6.98 6.32 27.21
N PRO A 140 -5.69 6.71 27.39
CA PRO A 140 -4.77 6.83 26.26
C PRO A 140 -4.56 5.45 25.63
N GLN A 141 -5.29 5.16 24.56
CA GLN A 141 -5.11 3.92 23.81
C GLN A 141 -3.77 3.98 23.06
N LYS A 142 -2.97 2.91 23.19
CA LYS A 142 -1.77 2.73 22.38
C LYS A 142 -2.16 2.68 20.89
N PRO A 143 -1.31 3.15 19.96
CA PRO A 143 -1.59 3.11 18.51
C PRO A 143 -1.97 1.71 18.01
N TRP A 144 -1.45 0.66 18.64
CA TRP A 144 -1.83 -0.73 18.36
C TRP A 144 -3.31 -1.05 18.63
N ASN A 145 -3.88 -0.47 19.69
CA ASN A 145 -5.29 -0.69 20.04
C ASN A 145 -6.22 -0.05 18.99
N MET A 146 -5.82 1.08 18.40
CA MET A 146 -6.52 1.73 17.30
C MET A 146 -6.61 0.82 16.06
N VAL A 147 -5.48 0.22 15.66
CA VAL A 147 -5.44 -0.72 14.52
C VAL A 147 -6.24 -1.98 14.82
N SER A 148 -6.11 -2.54 16.03
CA SER A 148 -6.86 -3.74 16.43
C SER A 148 -8.38 -3.52 16.47
N GLY A 149 -8.82 -2.32 16.88
CA GLY A 149 -10.22 -1.91 16.84
C GLY A 149 -10.73 -1.74 15.41
N ALA A 150 -9.90 -1.17 14.53
CA ALA A 150 -10.21 -1.04 13.10
C ALA A 150 -10.36 -2.40 12.41
N LEU A 151 -9.47 -3.35 12.71
CA LEU A 151 -9.51 -4.71 12.15
C LEU A 151 -10.82 -5.44 12.50
N ARG A 152 -11.36 -5.26 13.70
CA ARG A 152 -12.65 -5.86 14.11
C ARG A 152 -13.87 -5.24 13.42
N GLY A 153 -13.74 -4.04 12.86
CA GLY A 153 -14.83 -3.26 12.24
C GLY A 153 -14.85 -3.23 10.71
N LEU A 154 -13.88 -3.85 10.03
CA LEU A 154 -13.68 -3.73 8.58
C LEU A 154 -14.91 -4.09 7.75
N GLY A 155 -15.64 -5.15 8.13
CA GLY A 155 -16.83 -5.60 7.41
C GLY A 155 -18.06 -4.69 7.56
N LYS A 156 -18.01 -3.68 8.44
CA LYS A 156 -19.10 -2.72 8.69
C LYS A 156 -18.83 -1.35 8.04
N LEU A 157 -17.69 -1.17 7.38
CA LEU A 157 -17.35 0.08 6.70
C LEU A 157 -18.22 0.25 5.46
N ARG A 158 -19.03 1.31 5.46
CA ARG A 158 -19.92 1.70 4.37
C ARG A 158 -19.73 3.18 4.09
N LEU A 159 -19.71 3.56 2.81
CA LEU A 159 -19.72 4.97 2.44
C LEU A 159 -21.17 5.49 2.51
N ALA A 160 -21.34 6.68 3.06
CA ALA A 160 -22.58 7.43 3.07
C ALA A 160 -22.54 8.55 2.03
N ARG A 161 -23.71 8.96 1.55
CA ARG A 161 -23.86 10.06 0.60
C ARG A 161 -23.88 11.40 1.32
N TYR A 162 -23.05 12.32 0.88
CA TYR A 162 -22.97 13.69 1.37
C TYR A 162 -23.07 14.68 0.22
N HIS A 163 -23.82 15.75 0.41
CA HIS A 163 -23.86 16.88 -0.52
C HIS A 163 -23.25 18.09 0.19
N LEU A 164 -22.23 18.68 -0.44
CA LEU A 164 -21.49 19.81 0.08
C LEU A 164 -21.74 21.02 -0.81
N THR A 165 -22.20 22.12 -0.23
CA THR A 165 -22.30 23.42 -0.90
C THR A 165 -21.25 24.35 -0.30
N THR A 166 -20.32 24.82 -1.13
CA THR A 166 -19.26 25.76 -0.68
C THR A 166 -19.72 27.21 -0.74
N GLY A 167 -18.95 28.14 -0.18
CA GLY A 167 -19.30 29.57 -0.15
C GLY A 167 -19.36 30.25 -1.53
N LYS A 168 -18.87 29.60 -2.58
CA LYS A 168 -19.07 30.03 -3.98
C LYS A 168 -20.22 29.29 -4.68
N ASP A 169 -21.15 28.76 -3.92
CA ASP A 169 -22.32 28.01 -4.39
C ASP A 169 -21.99 26.81 -5.29
N LYS A 170 -20.80 26.21 -5.11
CA LYS A 170 -20.44 24.99 -5.80
C LYS A 170 -21.06 23.80 -5.07
N ASP A 171 -21.92 23.06 -5.77
CA ASP A 171 -22.52 21.83 -5.27
C ASP A 171 -21.62 20.63 -5.59
N ILE A 172 -21.39 19.79 -4.59
CA ILE A 172 -20.47 18.64 -4.67
C ILE A 172 -21.17 17.43 -4.04
N HIS A 173 -21.48 16.44 -4.87
CA HIS A 173 -22.03 15.16 -4.43
C HIS A 173 -20.91 14.12 -4.29
N LEU A 174 -20.68 13.63 -3.07
CA LEU A 174 -19.62 12.66 -2.80
C LEU A 174 -20.10 11.51 -1.91
N ALA A 175 -19.40 10.38 -1.99
CA ALA A 175 -19.52 9.28 -1.04
C ALA A 175 -18.29 9.21 -0.13
N ALA A 176 -18.48 9.23 1.17
CA ALA A 176 -17.40 9.15 2.15
C ALA A 176 -17.76 8.27 3.34
N LEU A 177 -16.75 7.73 4.04
CA LEU A 177 -16.93 7.07 5.32
C LEU A 177 -17.26 8.08 6.43
N GLY A 178 -16.75 9.29 6.25
CA GLY A 178 -17.00 10.46 7.07
C GLY A 178 -16.03 11.59 6.76
N MET A 179 -16.18 12.69 7.47
CA MET A 179 -15.45 13.93 7.22
C MET A 179 -15.04 14.59 8.54
N VAL A 180 -14.00 15.41 8.50
CA VAL A 180 -13.61 16.25 9.63
C VAL A 180 -13.55 17.68 9.16
N VAL A 181 -14.32 18.55 9.80
CA VAL A 181 -14.34 19.98 9.55
C VAL A 181 -13.54 20.68 10.64
N MET A 182 -12.64 21.57 10.25
CA MET A 182 -11.71 22.27 11.14
C MET A 182 -11.66 23.75 10.80
N GLY A 183 -11.74 24.61 11.82
CA GLY A 183 -11.57 26.06 11.69
C GLY A 183 -10.15 26.50 12.03
N GLN A 184 -9.67 26.08 13.22
CA GLN A 184 -8.30 26.30 13.70
C GLN A 184 -7.61 25.01 14.13
N SER A 185 -6.35 24.82 13.77
CA SER A 185 -5.64 23.57 13.97
C SER A 185 -4.76 23.57 15.23
N ARG A 186 -5.26 22.93 16.29
CA ARG A 186 -4.48 22.03 17.18
C ARG A 186 -5.28 20.77 17.57
N SER A 187 -6.08 20.19 16.66
CA SER A 187 -6.61 18.83 16.91
C SER A 187 -5.43 17.86 17.06
N ALA A 188 -5.31 17.20 18.22
CA ALA A 188 -4.14 16.38 18.59
C ALA A 188 -3.86 15.22 17.62
N LEU A 189 -4.87 14.77 16.87
CA LEU A 189 -4.74 13.69 15.89
C LEU A 189 -4.19 14.20 14.55
N VAL A 190 -4.75 15.29 14.05
CA VAL A 190 -4.47 15.78 12.69
C VAL A 190 -3.19 16.65 12.66
N GLY A 191 -2.93 17.43 13.71
CA GLY A 191 -1.70 18.23 13.83
C GLY A 191 -0.42 17.39 13.96
N ARG A 192 -0.52 16.10 14.31
CA ARG A 192 0.60 15.14 14.27
C ARG A 192 0.81 14.53 12.89
N ALA A 193 -0.27 14.37 12.13
CA ALA A 193 -0.27 13.65 10.86
C ALA A 193 0.04 14.52 9.64
N PHE A 194 -0.17 15.84 9.67
CA PHE A 194 0.03 16.72 8.50
C PHE A 194 1.23 17.68 8.67
N THR A 195 1.98 17.94 7.58
CA THR A 195 3.17 18.83 7.57
C THR A 195 2.80 20.30 7.63
N GLN A 196 1.71 20.65 6.95
CA GLN A 196 1.18 22.00 6.84
C GLN A 196 -0.04 22.11 7.75
N ASP A 197 -0.20 23.26 8.40
CA ASP A 197 -1.40 23.52 9.16
C ASP A 197 -2.58 23.61 8.21
N LEU A 198 -3.60 22.80 8.50
CA LEU A 198 -4.87 22.82 7.78
C LEU A 198 -5.64 24.12 8.02
N SER A 199 -5.18 24.96 8.94
CA SER A 199 -5.75 26.27 9.21
C SER A 199 -4.64 27.30 9.11
N ALA A 200 -4.75 28.15 8.10
CA ALA A 200 -4.11 29.45 8.08
C ALA A 200 -5.15 30.46 8.61
N ALA A 201 -4.71 31.57 9.20
CA ALA A 201 -5.56 32.69 9.60
C ALA A 201 -6.09 33.47 8.37
N ASP A 202 -6.58 32.70 7.39
CA ASP A 202 -6.96 33.07 6.03
C ASP A 202 -8.50 33.15 5.88
N ARG A 203 -9.27 33.13 6.98
CA ARG A 203 -10.75 33.10 6.97
C ARG A 203 -11.35 31.91 6.23
N ARG A 204 -10.72 30.73 6.33
CA ARG A 204 -11.19 29.50 5.70
C ARG A 204 -11.29 28.36 6.69
N LEU A 205 -12.35 27.57 6.58
CA LEU A 205 -12.46 26.25 7.17
C LEU A 205 -11.89 25.20 6.21
N SER A 206 -11.34 24.13 6.79
CA SER A 206 -10.81 22.97 6.06
C SER A 206 -11.63 21.72 6.36
N VAL A 207 -12.08 21.05 5.31
CA VAL A 207 -12.76 19.77 5.37
C VAL A 207 -11.84 18.68 4.85
N LEU A 208 -11.64 17.65 5.67
CA LEU A 208 -11.00 16.42 5.24
C LEU A 208 -12.04 15.32 5.09
N ALA A 209 -12.28 14.88 3.85
CA ALA A 209 -13.19 13.79 3.55
C ALA A 209 -12.43 12.48 3.39
N LEU A 210 -12.80 11.45 4.16
CA LEU A 210 -12.20 10.12 4.07
C LEU A 210 -13.12 9.19 3.27
N ALA A 211 -12.73 8.84 2.05
CA ALA A 211 -13.48 7.96 1.16
C ALA A 211 -12.58 6.86 0.56
N PRO A 212 -12.20 5.84 1.36
CA PRO A 212 -11.48 4.69 0.85
C PRO A 212 -12.35 3.91 -0.15
N ARG A 213 -11.78 3.54 -1.30
CA ARG A 213 -12.44 2.67 -2.30
C ARG A 213 -12.37 1.17 -1.92
N SER A 214 -11.53 0.82 -0.95
CA SER A 214 -11.33 -0.57 -0.48
C SER A 214 -10.84 -0.68 0.96
N ILE A 215 -10.96 -1.87 1.56
CA ILE A 215 -10.39 -2.20 2.87
C ILE A 215 -8.87 -2.02 2.85
N THR A 216 -8.18 -2.43 1.79
CA THR A 216 -6.74 -2.22 1.66
C THR A 216 -6.36 -0.74 1.68
N SER A 217 -7.10 0.12 0.97
CA SER A 217 -6.86 1.56 0.98
C SER A 217 -7.09 2.19 2.36
N TYR A 218 -8.11 1.71 3.09
CA TYR A 218 -8.39 2.15 4.45
C TYR A 218 -7.28 1.72 5.43
N LEU A 219 -6.84 0.46 5.38
CA LEU A 219 -5.75 -0.04 6.21
C LEU A 219 -4.43 0.68 5.90
N TRP A 220 -4.16 0.94 4.62
CA TRP A 220 -2.97 1.67 4.20
C TRP A 220 -2.99 3.11 4.71
N PHE A 221 -4.15 3.78 4.67
CA PHE A 221 -4.35 5.10 5.28
C PHE A 221 -4.11 5.08 6.80
N LEU A 222 -4.62 4.06 7.51
CA LEU A 222 -4.38 3.91 8.95
C LEU A 222 -2.89 3.72 9.25
N LEU A 223 -2.19 2.91 8.45
CA LEU A 223 -0.75 2.71 8.57
C LEU A 223 0.02 4.02 8.33
N HIS A 224 -0.42 4.83 7.37
CA HIS A 224 0.16 6.15 7.10
C HIS A 224 -0.01 7.12 8.26
N LEU A 225 -1.12 7.05 8.98
CA LEU A 225 -1.34 7.87 10.18
C LEU A 225 -0.35 7.54 11.32
N LEU A 226 0.19 6.32 11.33
CA LEU A 226 1.17 5.85 12.31
C LEU A 226 2.63 6.09 11.89
N TRP A 227 2.87 6.41 10.62
CA TRP A 227 4.22 6.66 10.12
C TRP A 227 4.72 8.04 10.56
N PRO A 228 6.00 8.19 10.97
CA PRO A 228 6.58 9.49 11.32
C PRO A 228 6.61 10.52 10.18
N LYS A 229 6.43 10.11 8.91
CA LYS A 229 6.38 11.05 7.78
C LYS A 229 5.00 11.72 7.73
N LYS A 230 4.99 13.00 8.06
CA LYS A 230 3.80 13.85 7.97
C LYS A 230 3.28 13.95 6.52
N ILE A 231 1.96 13.92 6.35
CA ILE A 231 1.22 14.03 5.10
C ILE A 231 1.25 15.49 4.62
N SER A 232 1.60 15.70 3.35
CA SER A 232 1.55 17.02 2.73
C SER A 232 0.18 17.31 2.14
N LEU A 233 -0.37 18.51 2.36
CA LEU A 233 -1.61 18.93 1.70
C LEU A 233 -1.46 19.00 0.18
N SER A 234 -0.22 19.13 -0.33
CA SER A 234 0.08 19.10 -1.77
C SER A 234 -0.02 17.73 -2.42
N ARG A 235 0.09 16.64 -1.65
CA ARG A 235 -0.01 15.25 -2.13
C ARG A 235 -0.83 14.44 -1.14
N LEU A 236 -2.15 14.52 -1.29
CA LEU A 236 -3.08 13.79 -0.44
C LEU A 236 -3.10 12.30 -0.84
N PRO A 237 -3.21 11.37 0.13
CA PRO A 237 -3.45 9.97 -0.17
C PRO A 237 -4.74 9.79 -0.98
N ALA A 238 -4.81 8.75 -1.83
CA ALA A 238 -5.97 8.49 -2.68
C ALA A 238 -7.30 8.26 -1.93
N SER A 239 -7.26 8.01 -0.62
CA SER A 239 -8.45 7.86 0.22
C SER A 239 -8.96 9.18 0.82
N LEU A 240 -8.28 10.31 0.59
CA LEU A 240 -8.51 11.55 1.34
C LEU A 240 -8.69 12.75 0.41
N GLY A 241 -9.77 13.49 0.63
CA GLY A 241 -10.13 14.70 -0.10
C GLY A 241 -10.02 15.93 0.81
N LEU A 242 -9.73 17.08 0.21
CA LEU A 242 -9.62 18.35 0.90
C LEU A 242 -10.53 19.39 0.24
N VAL A 243 -11.34 20.07 1.05
CA VAL A 243 -12.11 21.26 0.64
C VAL A 243 -11.78 22.39 1.60
N GLN A 244 -11.36 23.54 1.07
CA GLN A 244 -11.09 24.75 1.83
C GLN A 244 -11.96 25.89 1.32
N THR A 245 -12.85 26.38 2.16
CA THR A 245 -13.87 27.40 1.85
C THR A 245 -14.13 28.27 3.10
N ASP A 246 -14.86 29.36 2.94
CA ASP A 246 -15.30 30.28 3.99
C ASP A 246 -16.63 29.86 4.62
N ARG A 247 -17.55 29.34 3.81
CA ARG A 247 -18.85 28.79 4.22
C ARG A 247 -19.05 27.40 3.63
N LEU A 248 -19.63 26.51 4.42
CA LEU A 248 -19.92 25.16 3.98
C LEU A 248 -21.25 24.67 4.52
N ARG A 249 -22.11 24.20 3.63
CA ARG A 249 -23.31 23.46 4.00
C ARG A 249 -23.11 21.99 3.66
N ILE A 250 -23.34 21.11 4.62
CA ILE A 250 -23.30 19.65 4.42
C ILE A 250 -24.71 19.11 4.67
N THR A 251 -25.24 18.37 3.70
CA THR A 251 -26.50 17.63 3.86
C THR A 251 -26.28 16.14 3.59
N ALA A 252 -27.02 15.28 4.30
CA ALA A 252 -27.10 13.86 3.97
C ALA A 252 -28.55 13.39 3.97
N PRO A 253 -29.01 12.70 2.91
CA PRO A 253 -30.40 12.27 2.77
C PRO A 253 -30.90 11.33 3.88
N GLN A 254 -30.00 10.50 4.44
CA GLN A 254 -30.34 9.51 5.47
C GLN A 254 -30.10 10.03 6.91
N GLY A 255 -29.73 11.30 7.07
CA GLY A 255 -29.22 11.84 8.34
C GLY A 255 -27.77 11.49 8.59
N MET A 256 -27.10 12.29 9.44
CA MET A 256 -25.70 12.12 9.82
C MET A 256 -25.57 12.11 11.33
N GLU A 257 -24.85 11.10 11.86
CA GLU A 257 -24.27 11.16 13.19
C GLU A 257 -22.98 12.01 13.10
N TYR A 258 -22.88 13.07 13.88
CA TYR A 258 -21.67 13.88 14.00
C TYR A 258 -21.28 14.08 15.46
N LEU A 259 -20.00 14.29 15.71
CA LEU A 259 -19.46 14.65 17.03
C LEU A 259 -19.11 16.13 17.02
N LEU A 260 -19.87 16.92 17.76
CA LEU A 260 -19.52 18.31 18.08
C LEU A 260 -18.61 18.28 19.30
N ASP A 261 -17.31 18.49 19.07
CA ASP A 261 -16.26 18.38 20.09
C ASP A 261 -16.34 17.06 20.91
N GLY A 262 -16.82 15.97 20.32
CA GLY A 262 -16.91 14.66 20.98
C GLY A 262 -18.29 14.30 21.57
N LYS A 263 -19.28 15.21 21.54
CA LYS A 263 -20.68 14.89 21.89
C LYS A 263 -21.45 14.43 20.64
N PRO A 264 -22.11 13.25 20.64
CA PRO A 264 -22.85 12.75 19.48
C PRO A 264 -24.16 13.49 19.29
N VAL A 265 -24.37 14.01 18.08
CA VAL A 265 -25.60 14.71 17.65
C VAL A 265 -26.05 14.12 16.32
N HIS A 266 -27.36 14.10 16.06
CA HIS A 266 -27.96 13.66 14.81
C HIS A 266 -28.66 14.82 14.12
N THR A 267 -28.33 15.05 12.85
CA THR A 267 -29.01 16.04 12.00
C THR A 267 -28.96 15.61 10.54
N SER A 268 -29.89 16.09 9.73
CA SER A 268 -29.85 15.94 8.26
C SER A 268 -29.00 17.02 7.58
N GLN A 269 -28.76 18.14 8.28
CA GLN A 269 -28.06 19.31 7.75
C GLN A 269 -27.14 19.95 8.80
N LEU A 270 -25.94 20.29 8.33
CA LEU A 270 -24.95 21.07 9.07
C LEU A 270 -24.57 22.28 8.24
N GLU A 271 -24.53 23.43 8.89
CA GLU A 271 -24.04 24.68 8.31
C GLU A 271 -22.83 25.17 9.08
N PHE A 272 -21.75 25.45 8.36
CA PHE A 272 -20.51 25.93 8.90
C PHE A 272 -20.20 27.32 8.36
N ASN A 273 -19.98 28.26 9.26
CA ASN A 273 -19.66 29.64 8.94
C ASN A 273 -18.39 30.04 9.71
N VAL A 274 -17.47 30.72 9.04
CA VAL A 274 -16.37 31.43 9.71
C VAL A 274 -16.88 32.83 10.03
N LEU A 275 -16.92 33.21 11.31
CA LEU A 275 -17.46 34.50 11.73
C LEU A 275 -16.65 35.67 11.18
N GLU A 276 -17.34 36.69 10.67
CA GLU A 276 -16.76 37.96 10.25
C GLU A 276 -16.44 38.82 11.48
N GLY A 277 -15.24 38.62 12.04
CA GLY A 277 -14.77 39.31 13.23
C GLY A 277 -13.82 38.40 13.98
N ARG A 278 -12.56 38.81 14.13
CA ARG A 278 -11.57 37.98 14.79
C ARG A 278 -11.85 37.99 16.30
N LEU A 279 -11.88 36.80 16.89
CA LEU A 279 -12.00 36.61 18.31
C LEU A 279 -10.64 36.96 18.94
N HIS A 280 -10.62 37.91 19.86
CA HIS A 280 -9.40 38.31 20.56
C HIS A 280 -9.18 37.31 21.70
N LEU A 281 -8.23 36.40 21.53
CA LEU A 281 -7.94 35.33 22.48
C LEU A 281 -6.67 35.64 23.26
N LEU A 282 -6.66 35.26 24.53
CA LEU A 282 -5.47 35.20 25.36
C LEU A 282 -4.92 33.78 25.33
N PRO A 283 -3.74 33.55 24.70
CA PRO A 283 -3.14 32.22 24.60
C PRO A 283 -2.69 31.74 25.97
N GLY A 284 -3.00 30.47 26.30
CA GLY A 284 -2.51 29.83 27.52
C GLY A 284 -0.99 29.56 27.48
N PRO A 285 -0.37 29.21 28.62
CA PRO A 285 1.10 29.12 28.74
C PRO A 285 1.77 28.12 27.78
N ALA A 286 1.05 27.08 27.34
CA ALA A 286 1.58 26.05 26.42
C ALA A 286 1.24 26.33 24.95
N MET A 287 0.59 27.46 24.65
CA MET A 287 0.28 27.91 23.31
C MET A 287 1.46 28.74 22.78
N VAL A 288 2.03 28.31 21.66
CA VAL A 288 3.12 29.05 20.99
C VAL A 288 2.45 30.07 20.08
N PRO A 289 2.60 31.39 20.31
CA PRO A 289 2.09 32.41 19.40
C PRO A 289 2.77 32.25 18.04
N ARG A 290 2.00 32.37 16.95
CA ARG A 290 2.58 32.38 15.60
C ARG A 290 2.68 33.80 15.08
N ASP A 291 3.71 34.04 14.27
CA ASP A 291 3.82 35.22 13.43
C ASP A 291 2.58 35.32 12.54
N ALA A 292 2.02 36.53 12.43
CA ALA A 292 0.82 36.79 11.66
C ALA A 292 0.96 36.24 10.23
N ALA A 293 0.12 35.28 9.87
CA ALA A 293 0.05 34.80 8.50
C ALA A 293 -0.33 35.97 7.56
N PRO A 294 0.18 36.00 6.32
CA PRO A 294 -0.10 37.08 5.39
C PRO A 294 -1.61 37.25 5.18
N THR A 295 -2.09 38.49 5.25
CA THR A 295 -3.49 38.93 5.11
C THR A 295 -4.12 38.68 3.74
N THR A 296 -3.43 37.97 2.83
CA THR A 296 -3.95 37.65 1.49
C THR A 296 -4.97 36.54 1.57
N VAL A 297 -6.21 36.83 1.15
CA VAL A 297 -7.28 35.84 0.97
C VAL A 297 -6.84 34.81 -0.08
N SER A 298 -6.42 33.64 0.39
CA SER A 298 -6.07 32.50 -0.45
C SER A 298 -7.31 31.96 -1.17
N LYS A 299 -7.19 31.67 -2.48
CA LYS A 299 -8.30 31.12 -3.28
C LYS A 299 -8.86 29.83 -2.67
N GLU A 300 -10.19 29.67 -2.73
CA GLU A 300 -10.89 28.42 -2.43
C GLU A 300 -10.20 27.23 -3.12
N THR A 301 -9.99 26.15 -2.38
CA THR A 301 -9.22 24.99 -2.85
C THR A 301 -10.04 23.73 -2.68
N ILE A 302 -10.30 23.03 -3.78
CA ILE A 302 -11.04 21.77 -3.80
C ILE A 302 -10.16 20.71 -4.44
N ARG A 303 -9.84 19.65 -3.70
CA ARG A 303 -9.01 18.52 -4.13
C ARG A 303 -9.73 17.23 -3.79
N LEU A 304 -10.45 16.70 -4.78
CA LEU A 304 -11.30 15.52 -4.65
C LEU A 304 -10.97 14.44 -5.70
N ASN A 305 -9.78 14.51 -6.32
CA ASN A 305 -9.39 13.72 -7.50
C ASN A 305 -9.59 12.20 -7.38
N HIS A 306 -9.59 11.66 -6.15
CA HIS A 306 -9.74 10.22 -5.91
C HIS A 306 -10.99 9.88 -5.09
N ILE A 307 -11.76 10.89 -4.70
CA ILE A 307 -13.00 10.73 -3.95
C ILE A 307 -14.13 10.39 -4.93
N PRO A 308 -14.87 9.29 -4.71
CA PRO A 308 -15.99 8.92 -5.57
C PRO A 308 -17.07 10.00 -5.55
N GLN A 309 -17.34 10.56 -6.72
CA GLN A 309 -18.31 11.63 -6.97
C GLN A 309 -19.40 11.17 -7.92
N GLU A 310 -20.60 11.74 -7.78
CA GLU A 310 -21.71 11.57 -8.73
C GLU A 310 -21.99 10.10 -9.14
N GLU A 311 -21.81 9.74 -10.41
CA GLU A 311 -22.07 8.40 -10.94
C GLU A 311 -21.16 7.32 -10.33
N GLU A 312 -19.91 7.65 -9.98
CA GLU A 312 -18.95 6.71 -9.36
C GLU A 312 -19.33 6.36 -7.92
N ALA A 313 -20.04 7.27 -7.23
CA ALA A 313 -20.47 7.06 -5.85
C ALA A 313 -21.57 5.99 -5.76
N GLY A 314 -22.47 5.94 -6.74
CA GLY A 314 -23.61 5.02 -6.82
C GLY A 314 -23.31 3.56 -6.40
N PRO A 315 -22.37 2.86 -7.06
CA PRO A 315 -22.08 1.45 -6.78
C PRO A 315 -21.41 1.19 -5.42
N LEU A 316 -20.83 2.22 -4.78
CA LEU A 316 -20.13 2.11 -3.50
C LEU A 316 -21.02 2.42 -2.28
N LEU A 317 -22.19 3.03 -2.51
CA LEU A 317 -23.15 3.37 -1.46
C LEU A 317 -23.84 2.12 -0.91
N ASP A 318 -24.09 2.12 0.40
CA ASP A 318 -24.82 1.09 1.15
C ASP A 318 -24.25 -0.34 1.10
N ARG A 319 -23.11 -0.54 0.42
CA ARG A 319 -22.37 -1.81 0.36
C ARG A 319 -21.16 -1.78 1.28
N ALA A 320 -20.77 -2.97 1.76
CA ALA A 320 -19.50 -3.12 2.46
C ALA A 320 -18.36 -2.83 1.49
N LEU A 321 -17.32 -2.13 1.96
CA LEU A 321 -16.14 -1.88 1.15
C LEU A 321 -15.51 -3.19 0.66
N PRO A 322 -15.16 -3.30 -0.63
CA PRO A 322 -14.48 -4.48 -1.15
C PRO A 322 -13.07 -4.61 -0.55
N LEU A 323 -12.53 -5.82 -0.56
CA LEU A 323 -11.19 -6.06 -0.04
C LEU A 323 -10.13 -5.27 -0.84
N PHE A 324 -10.25 -5.31 -2.18
CA PHE A 324 -9.39 -4.59 -3.13
C PHE A 324 -10.20 -3.54 -3.90
N SER A 325 -9.52 -2.48 -4.35
CA SER A 325 -10.15 -1.48 -5.23
C SER A 325 -10.49 -2.14 -6.55
N HIS A 326 -11.75 -1.98 -6.98
CA HIS A 326 -12.19 -2.44 -8.28
C HIS A 326 -11.80 -1.39 -9.31
N ALA A 327 -11.40 -1.85 -10.49
CA ALA A 327 -11.10 -0.97 -11.62
C ALA A 327 -12.29 -0.09 -11.98
N THR A 328 -12.05 1.20 -12.26
CA THR A 328 -13.06 2.06 -12.89
C THR A 328 -13.27 1.66 -14.34
N GLU A 329 -14.38 2.11 -14.95
CA GLU A 329 -14.66 1.84 -16.36
C GLU A 329 -13.58 2.46 -17.29
N GLU A 330 -13.03 3.60 -16.89
CA GLU A 330 -11.92 4.27 -17.58
C GLU A 330 -10.62 3.45 -17.49
N GLU A 331 -10.21 3.05 -16.27
CA GLU A 331 -9.04 2.18 -16.05
C GLU A 331 -9.16 0.88 -16.87
N TYR A 332 -10.36 0.30 -16.92
CA TYR A 332 -10.64 -0.87 -17.75
C TYR A 332 -10.45 -0.57 -19.24
N ARG A 333 -11.05 0.50 -19.76
CA ARG A 333 -11.01 0.84 -21.18
C ARG A 333 -9.57 1.09 -21.65
N GLU A 334 -8.80 1.86 -20.90
CA GLU A 334 -7.41 2.16 -21.21
C GLU A 334 -6.55 0.89 -21.22
N LEU A 335 -6.65 0.08 -20.16
CA LEU A 335 -5.93 -1.18 -20.07
C LEU A 335 -6.32 -2.13 -21.21
N PHE A 336 -7.61 -2.25 -21.51
CA PHE A 336 -8.10 -3.16 -22.54
C PHE A 336 -7.61 -2.77 -23.94
N VAL A 337 -7.57 -1.47 -24.26
CA VAL A 337 -6.99 -0.97 -25.52
C VAL A 337 -5.51 -1.32 -25.60
N SER A 338 -4.75 -1.01 -24.54
CA SER A 338 -3.32 -1.32 -24.46
C SER A 338 -3.05 -2.84 -24.62
N LEU A 339 -3.79 -3.69 -23.93
CA LEU A 339 -3.64 -5.15 -24.03
C LEU A 339 -4.01 -5.69 -25.41
N ARG A 340 -5.02 -5.12 -26.08
CA ARG A 340 -5.38 -5.53 -27.45
C ARG A 340 -4.29 -5.16 -28.46
N ASP A 341 -3.58 -4.06 -28.25
CA ASP A 341 -2.43 -3.69 -29.09
C ASP A 341 -1.20 -4.54 -28.77
N ASN A 342 -0.94 -4.82 -27.49
CA ASN A 342 0.11 -5.74 -27.03
C ASN A 342 -0.09 -7.19 -27.50
N ALA A 343 -1.32 -7.59 -27.81
CA ALA A 343 -1.62 -8.92 -28.33
C ALA A 343 -1.18 -9.12 -29.78
N LYS A 344 -0.99 -8.04 -30.54
CA LYS A 344 -0.68 -8.10 -31.97
C LYS A 344 0.81 -8.33 -32.18
N ILE A 345 1.14 -9.16 -33.16
CA ILE A 345 2.53 -9.28 -33.62
C ILE A 345 2.96 -7.98 -34.31
N THR A 346 4.15 -7.50 -33.95
CA THR A 346 4.79 -6.33 -34.55
C THR A 346 6.19 -6.67 -35.04
N PRO A 347 6.76 -5.93 -35.99
CA PRO A 347 8.15 -6.10 -36.39
C PRO A 347 9.12 -5.94 -35.21
N THR A 348 8.84 -4.99 -34.32
CA THR A 348 9.61 -4.78 -33.07
C THR A 348 9.58 -6.02 -32.19
N TYR A 349 8.40 -6.65 -32.01
CA TYR A 349 8.29 -7.90 -31.27
C TYR A 349 9.17 -8.99 -31.89
N GLN A 350 9.13 -9.18 -33.21
CA GLN A 350 9.93 -10.21 -33.88
C GLN A 350 11.44 -9.98 -33.72
N VAL A 351 11.90 -8.74 -33.91
CA VAL A 351 13.32 -8.38 -33.76
C VAL A 351 13.78 -8.62 -32.32
N LEU A 352 13.03 -8.14 -31.33
CA LEU A 352 13.35 -8.34 -29.92
C LEU A 352 13.33 -9.83 -29.52
N MET A 353 12.40 -10.61 -30.07
CA MET A 353 12.36 -12.06 -29.87
C MET A 353 13.63 -12.74 -30.40
N VAL A 354 14.05 -12.44 -31.63
CA VAL A 354 15.28 -13.03 -32.22
C VAL A 354 16.50 -12.65 -31.39
N LEU A 355 16.67 -11.35 -31.10
CA LEU A 355 17.83 -10.86 -30.33
C LEU A 355 17.87 -11.47 -28.92
N SER A 356 16.72 -11.57 -28.26
CA SER A 356 16.59 -12.17 -26.93
C SER A 356 16.99 -13.65 -26.96
N VAL A 357 16.49 -14.41 -27.94
CA VAL A 357 16.83 -15.84 -28.07
C VAL A 357 18.30 -16.05 -28.42
N LEU A 358 18.87 -15.28 -29.34
CA LEU A 358 20.30 -15.36 -29.68
C LEU A 358 21.19 -15.03 -28.47
N LEU A 359 20.83 -14.01 -27.69
CA LEU A 359 21.56 -13.67 -26.47
C LEU A 359 21.43 -14.76 -25.40
N ALA A 360 20.24 -15.34 -25.24
CA ALA A 360 20.00 -16.46 -24.33
C ALA A 360 20.82 -17.69 -24.74
N LEU A 361 20.87 -18.02 -26.03
CA LEU A 361 21.68 -19.12 -26.55
C LEU A 361 23.17 -18.88 -26.27
N ALA A 362 23.69 -17.67 -26.55
CA ALA A 362 25.06 -17.31 -26.23
C ALA A 362 25.35 -17.45 -24.73
N GLY A 363 24.43 -16.99 -23.86
CA GLY A 363 24.53 -17.13 -22.41
C GLY A 363 24.51 -18.60 -21.94
N LEU A 364 23.67 -19.44 -22.55
CA LEU A 364 23.57 -20.87 -22.25
C LEU A 364 24.86 -21.61 -22.64
N TYR A 365 25.40 -21.36 -23.84
CA TYR A 365 26.68 -21.93 -24.29
C TYR A 365 27.86 -21.42 -23.46
N ALA A 366 27.85 -20.15 -23.08
CA ALA A 366 28.86 -19.56 -22.20
C ALA A 366 28.69 -19.92 -20.71
N ASN A 367 27.62 -20.68 -20.36
CA ASN A 367 27.26 -21.00 -18.97
C ASN A 367 27.22 -19.75 -18.05
N SER A 368 26.62 -18.65 -18.54
CA SER A 368 26.65 -17.33 -17.90
C SER A 368 25.24 -16.85 -17.52
N ALA A 369 24.88 -17.03 -16.24
CA ALA A 369 23.60 -16.59 -15.69
C ALA A 369 23.30 -15.09 -15.92
N PRO A 370 24.25 -14.14 -15.76
CA PRO A 370 23.97 -12.72 -16.01
C PRO A 370 23.54 -12.42 -17.45
N VAL A 371 24.14 -13.09 -18.44
CA VAL A 371 23.80 -12.91 -19.85
C VAL A 371 22.40 -13.49 -20.14
N ILE A 372 22.10 -14.65 -19.55
CA ILE A 372 20.76 -15.27 -19.64
C ILE A 372 19.70 -14.34 -19.04
N ILE A 373 19.98 -13.73 -17.88
CA ILE A 373 19.08 -12.75 -17.28
C ILE A 373 18.89 -11.56 -18.22
N GLY A 374 19.97 -11.01 -18.79
CA GLY A 374 19.92 -9.92 -19.76
C GLY A 374 19.05 -10.24 -20.99
N ALA A 375 19.12 -11.47 -21.48
CA ALA A 375 18.24 -11.95 -22.55
C ALA A 375 16.76 -11.94 -22.17
N MET A 376 16.43 -12.32 -20.93
CA MET A 376 15.05 -12.31 -20.42
C MET A 376 14.48 -10.90 -20.29
N ILE A 377 15.31 -9.88 -20.06
CA ILE A 377 14.90 -8.47 -20.02
C ILE A 377 14.42 -7.99 -21.38
N LEU A 378 15.10 -8.44 -22.44
CA LEU A 378 14.80 -8.04 -23.82
C LEU A 378 13.52 -8.70 -24.37
N ALA A 379 13.11 -9.82 -23.77
CA ALA A 379 12.07 -10.70 -24.29
C ALA A 379 10.67 -10.03 -24.28
N PRO A 380 10.01 -9.87 -25.43
CA PRO A 380 8.70 -9.24 -25.50
C PRO A 380 7.52 -10.19 -25.21
N LEU A 381 7.78 -11.45 -24.80
CA LEU A 381 6.75 -12.48 -24.58
C LEU A 381 5.69 -12.08 -23.54
N MET A 382 6.02 -11.20 -22.60
CA MET A 382 5.07 -10.82 -21.54
C MET A 382 3.84 -10.09 -22.04
N ALA A 383 4.01 -9.22 -23.04
CA ALA A 383 2.92 -8.45 -23.61
C ALA A 383 1.74 -9.36 -24.07
N PRO A 384 1.95 -10.35 -24.97
CA PRO A 384 0.88 -11.23 -25.38
C PRO A 384 0.41 -12.21 -24.29
N ILE A 385 1.23 -12.57 -23.29
CA ILE A 385 0.79 -13.43 -22.16
C ILE A 385 -0.23 -12.69 -21.28
N VAL A 386 0.02 -11.43 -20.96
CA VAL A 386 -0.91 -10.62 -20.17
C VAL A 386 -2.20 -10.38 -20.94
N SER A 387 -2.12 -10.15 -22.25
CA SER A 387 -3.30 -10.05 -23.12
C SER A 387 -4.09 -11.35 -23.17
N LEU A 388 -3.41 -12.51 -23.23
CA LEU A 388 -4.05 -13.82 -23.14
C LEU A 388 -4.77 -13.98 -21.79
N ALA A 389 -4.14 -13.61 -20.69
CA ALA A 389 -4.70 -13.68 -19.35
C ALA A 389 -5.98 -12.84 -19.20
N MET A 390 -5.97 -11.61 -19.75
CA MET A 390 -7.16 -10.76 -19.82
C MET A 390 -8.26 -11.36 -20.70
N GLY A 391 -7.89 -11.89 -21.87
CA GLY A 391 -8.81 -12.61 -22.75
C GLY A 391 -9.49 -13.79 -22.04
N LEU A 392 -8.72 -14.59 -21.29
CA LEU A 392 -9.21 -15.69 -20.47
C LEU A 392 -10.13 -15.20 -19.33
N ALA A 393 -9.74 -14.12 -18.64
CA ALA A 393 -10.52 -13.54 -17.55
C ALA A 393 -11.89 -13.06 -18.07
N ARG A 394 -11.94 -12.53 -19.28
CA ARG A 394 -13.14 -11.98 -19.92
C ARG A 394 -13.91 -12.96 -20.80
N SER A 395 -13.33 -14.13 -21.08
CA SER A 395 -13.77 -15.07 -22.13
C SER A 395 -13.91 -14.40 -23.51
N ASP A 396 -12.99 -13.50 -23.85
CA ASP A 396 -12.90 -12.85 -25.17
C ASP A 396 -12.09 -13.73 -26.13
N ILE A 397 -12.79 -14.48 -26.98
CA ILE A 397 -12.20 -15.42 -27.93
C ILE A 397 -11.33 -14.70 -28.97
N GLY A 398 -11.67 -13.47 -29.35
CA GLY A 398 -10.90 -12.69 -30.32
C GLY A 398 -9.53 -12.30 -29.75
N LEU A 399 -9.51 -11.83 -28.51
CA LEU A 399 -8.27 -11.49 -27.82
C LEU A 399 -7.42 -12.73 -27.52
N ILE A 400 -8.05 -13.82 -27.04
CA ILE A 400 -7.37 -15.11 -26.81
C ILE A 400 -6.69 -15.61 -28.09
N ARG A 401 -7.42 -15.65 -29.21
CA ARG A 401 -6.89 -16.13 -30.49
C ARG A 401 -5.72 -15.28 -30.98
N THR A 402 -5.84 -13.96 -30.87
CA THR A 402 -4.79 -13.03 -31.32
C THR A 402 -3.52 -13.19 -30.47
N ALA A 403 -3.67 -13.20 -29.13
CA ALA A 403 -2.56 -13.39 -28.21
C ALA A 403 -1.89 -14.77 -28.38
N MET A 404 -2.68 -15.85 -28.49
CA MET A 404 -2.15 -17.20 -28.75
C MET A 404 -1.39 -17.28 -30.08
N ARG A 405 -1.89 -16.65 -31.15
CA ARG A 405 -1.20 -16.62 -32.44
C ARG A 405 0.16 -15.93 -32.33
N THR A 406 0.21 -14.79 -31.65
CA THR A 406 1.47 -14.05 -31.43
C THR A 406 2.46 -14.85 -30.57
N LEU A 407 1.97 -15.55 -29.53
CA LEU A 407 2.79 -16.45 -28.71
C LEU A 407 3.35 -17.61 -29.53
N MET A 408 2.52 -18.32 -30.29
CA MET A 408 2.98 -19.42 -31.12
C MET A 408 4.00 -18.96 -32.17
N GLN A 409 3.81 -17.77 -32.76
CA GLN A 409 4.79 -17.20 -33.69
C GLN A 409 6.12 -16.85 -33.00
N GLY A 410 6.08 -16.28 -31.79
CA GLY A 410 7.29 -16.01 -31.00
C GLY A 410 8.03 -17.29 -30.60
N VAL A 411 7.29 -18.31 -30.15
CA VAL A 411 7.85 -19.64 -29.82
C VAL A 411 8.46 -20.28 -31.07
N ALA A 412 7.74 -20.31 -32.20
CA ALA A 412 8.25 -20.87 -33.44
C ALA A 412 9.53 -20.18 -33.93
N LEU A 413 9.57 -18.84 -33.85
CA LEU A 413 10.74 -18.04 -34.20
C LEU A 413 11.93 -18.36 -33.29
N GLY A 414 11.70 -18.44 -31.98
CA GLY A 414 12.74 -18.77 -31.02
C GLY A 414 13.26 -20.19 -31.16
N LEU A 415 12.37 -21.17 -31.39
CA LEU A 415 12.76 -22.56 -31.68
C LEU A 415 13.60 -22.62 -32.96
N ALA A 416 13.18 -21.93 -34.02
CA ALA A 416 13.93 -21.89 -35.27
C ALA A 416 15.35 -21.32 -35.04
N CYS A 417 15.49 -20.21 -34.31
CA CYS A 417 16.81 -19.67 -33.95
C CYS A 417 17.64 -20.66 -33.12
N GLY A 418 17.03 -21.33 -32.13
CA GLY A 418 17.71 -22.32 -31.29
C GLY A 418 18.23 -23.51 -32.08
N VAL A 419 17.39 -24.11 -32.93
CA VAL A 419 17.76 -25.24 -33.80
C VAL A 419 18.85 -24.84 -34.78
N LEU A 420 18.70 -23.69 -35.45
CA LEU A 420 19.69 -23.21 -36.42
C LEU A 420 21.05 -22.96 -35.77
N LEU A 421 21.08 -22.38 -34.57
CA LEU A 421 22.33 -22.14 -33.86
C LEU A 421 22.96 -23.43 -33.35
N ALA A 422 22.16 -24.38 -32.86
CA ALA A 422 22.64 -25.69 -32.43
C ALA A 422 23.27 -26.48 -33.58
N TRP A 423 22.74 -26.38 -34.79
CA TRP A 423 23.39 -26.95 -35.98
C TRP A 423 24.69 -26.25 -36.37
N LEU A 424 24.78 -24.93 -36.15
CA LEU A 424 26.00 -24.17 -36.42
C LEU A 424 27.10 -24.41 -35.36
N MET A 425 26.70 -24.74 -34.13
CA MET A 425 27.59 -24.99 -32.99
C MET A 425 27.34 -26.39 -32.40
N PRO A 426 27.89 -27.46 -32.99
CA PRO A 426 27.76 -28.83 -32.49
C PRO A 426 28.67 -29.05 -31.28
N LEU A 427 28.31 -28.42 -30.16
CA LEU A 427 28.94 -28.64 -28.85
C LEU A 427 28.03 -29.56 -28.04
N ASP A 428 28.20 -30.87 -28.17
CA ASP A 428 27.27 -31.89 -27.60
C ASP A 428 27.42 -32.10 -26.08
N LEU A 429 27.96 -31.12 -25.34
CA LEU A 429 28.02 -31.16 -23.88
C LEU A 429 27.08 -30.11 -23.27
N PRO A 430 25.99 -30.54 -22.58
CA PRO A 430 25.07 -29.61 -21.95
C PRO A 430 25.74 -28.88 -20.76
N THR A 431 25.67 -27.55 -20.77
CA THR A 431 26.17 -26.70 -19.68
C THR A 431 25.32 -26.83 -18.41
N GLN A 432 25.81 -26.35 -17.27
CA GLN A 432 25.02 -26.40 -16.03
C GLN A 432 23.75 -25.57 -16.16
N GLU A 433 23.83 -24.39 -16.78
CA GLU A 433 22.66 -23.58 -17.07
C GLU A 433 21.64 -24.36 -17.92
N MET A 434 22.04 -25.12 -18.94
CA MET A 434 21.10 -25.96 -19.70
C MET A 434 20.48 -27.08 -18.84
N LYS A 435 21.30 -27.80 -18.07
CA LYS A 435 20.85 -28.90 -17.19
C LYS A 435 19.80 -28.46 -16.19
N MET A 436 19.93 -27.26 -15.62
CA MET A 436 18.97 -26.71 -14.67
C MET A 436 17.59 -26.42 -15.27
N ARG A 437 17.43 -26.45 -16.60
CA ARG A 437 16.13 -26.22 -17.27
C ARG A 437 15.53 -27.50 -17.84
N MET A 438 16.24 -28.63 -17.76
CA MET A 438 15.74 -29.96 -18.16
C MET A 438 14.95 -30.66 -17.05
N ALA A 439 15.16 -30.28 -15.78
CA ALA A 439 14.52 -30.91 -14.62
C ALA A 439 13.62 -29.91 -13.88
N PRO A 440 12.42 -29.61 -14.42
CA PRO A 440 11.51 -28.65 -13.80
C PRO A 440 10.97 -29.16 -12.46
N THR A 441 10.68 -28.21 -11.58
CA THR A 441 10.23 -28.44 -10.19
C THR A 441 8.94 -27.69 -9.87
N LEU A 442 8.30 -28.05 -8.75
CA LEU A 442 7.15 -27.28 -8.23
C LEU A 442 7.52 -25.84 -7.84
N LEU A 443 8.79 -25.57 -7.54
CA LEU A 443 9.25 -24.22 -7.25
C LEU A 443 9.20 -23.31 -8.48
N ASP A 444 9.48 -23.86 -9.67
CA ASP A 444 9.37 -23.12 -10.93
C ASP A 444 7.92 -22.69 -11.19
N LEU A 445 6.95 -23.56 -10.89
CA LEU A 445 5.53 -23.23 -10.97
C LEU A 445 5.14 -22.14 -9.96
N LEU A 446 5.67 -22.17 -8.74
CA LEU A 446 5.42 -21.11 -7.75
C LEU A 446 5.97 -19.76 -8.24
N VAL A 447 7.17 -19.74 -8.81
CA VAL A 447 7.76 -18.55 -9.42
C VAL A 447 6.87 -18.04 -10.56
N ALA A 448 6.42 -18.93 -11.46
CA ALA A 448 5.50 -18.57 -12.55
C ALA A 448 4.19 -17.94 -12.04
N VAL A 449 3.59 -18.50 -10.98
CA VAL A 449 2.37 -17.96 -10.37
C VAL A 449 2.62 -16.56 -9.79
N ILE A 450 3.70 -16.38 -9.02
CA ILE A 450 4.05 -15.08 -8.43
C ILE A 450 4.32 -14.04 -9.54
N SER A 451 5.05 -14.42 -10.59
CA SER A 451 5.31 -13.56 -11.76
C SER A 451 4.02 -13.17 -12.49
N GLY A 452 3.06 -14.09 -12.63
CA GLY A 452 1.75 -13.79 -13.21
C GLY A 452 0.94 -12.78 -12.40
N VAL A 453 0.90 -12.94 -11.07
CA VAL A 453 0.26 -11.96 -10.17
C VAL A 453 0.93 -10.60 -10.28
N ALA A 454 2.26 -10.56 -10.18
CA ALA A 454 3.02 -9.32 -10.24
C ALA A 454 2.82 -8.59 -11.57
N CYS A 455 2.82 -9.34 -12.69
CA CYS A 455 2.65 -8.75 -14.01
C CYS A 455 1.24 -8.20 -14.24
N ALA A 456 0.19 -8.93 -13.86
CA ALA A 456 -1.18 -8.43 -13.97
C ALA A 456 -1.41 -7.21 -13.06
N TYR A 457 -0.91 -7.24 -11.83
CA TYR A 457 -1.02 -6.12 -10.91
C TYR A 457 -0.28 -4.87 -11.41
N ALA A 458 0.94 -5.04 -11.95
CA ALA A 458 1.72 -3.94 -12.51
C ALA A 458 1.03 -3.31 -13.73
N ASN A 459 0.48 -4.11 -14.64
CA ASN A 459 -0.25 -3.59 -15.80
C ASN A 459 -1.59 -2.95 -15.41
N ALA A 460 -2.23 -3.42 -14.35
CA ALA A 460 -3.48 -2.87 -13.85
C ALA A 460 -3.34 -1.50 -13.14
N LYS A 461 -2.13 -1.07 -12.80
CA LYS A 461 -1.88 0.17 -12.08
C LYS A 461 -0.87 1.03 -12.82
N GLU A 462 -1.32 2.12 -13.43
CA GLU A 462 -0.52 2.98 -14.30
C GLU A 462 0.76 3.52 -13.63
N GLU A 463 0.68 3.91 -12.36
CA GLU A 463 1.84 4.36 -11.57
C GLU A 463 2.91 3.28 -11.44
N ILE A 464 2.48 2.02 -11.31
CA ILE A 464 3.36 0.87 -11.14
C ILE A 464 3.91 0.42 -12.50
N ALA A 465 3.07 0.43 -13.55
CA ALA A 465 3.50 0.13 -14.93
C ALA A 465 4.66 1.02 -15.38
N LYS A 466 4.60 2.33 -15.08
CA LYS A 466 5.67 3.30 -15.39
C LYS A 466 6.97 3.02 -14.64
N SER A 467 6.88 2.54 -13.39
CA SER A 467 8.06 2.20 -12.57
C SER A 467 8.64 0.82 -12.91
N LEU A 468 7.81 -0.15 -13.30
CA LEU A 468 8.25 -1.51 -13.67
C LEU A 468 8.77 -1.60 -15.10
N ALA A 469 8.48 -0.63 -15.97
CA ALA A 469 9.14 -0.53 -17.28
C ALA A 469 10.69 -0.52 -17.17
N GLY A 470 11.23 -0.11 -16.02
CA GLY A 470 12.67 -0.18 -15.71
C GLY A 470 13.12 -1.42 -14.91
N VAL A 471 12.20 -2.14 -14.26
CA VAL A 471 12.51 -3.39 -13.51
C VAL A 471 12.01 -4.54 -14.36
N ALA A 472 12.91 -5.02 -15.21
CA ALA A 472 12.68 -6.16 -16.08
C ALA A 472 11.96 -7.29 -15.33
N ILE A 473 10.71 -7.54 -15.70
CA ILE A 473 9.97 -8.73 -15.27
C ILE A 473 10.58 -9.88 -16.10
N ALA A 474 11.77 -10.29 -15.70
CA ALA A 474 12.56 -11.33 -16.36
C ALA A 474 11.80 -12.65 -16.21
N VAL A 475 11.09 -13.01 -17.26
CA VAL A 475 10.24 -14.18 -17.25
C VAL A 475 10.98 -15.39 -17.79
N ALA A 476 10.86 -16.49 -17.03
CA ALA A 476 11.50 -17.78 -17.19
C ALA A 476 11.06 -18.57 -18.45
N LEU A 477 10.78 -17.89 -19.57
CA LEU A 477 10.30 -18.52 -20.81
C LEU A 477 11.36 -18.58 -21.90
N VAL A 478 12.16 -17.53 -22.09
CA VAL A 478 13.18 -17.53 -23.16
C VAL A 478 14.27 -18.57 -22.91
N PRO A 479 14.86 -18.72 -21.72
CA PRO A 479 15.91 -19.72 -21.54
C PRO A 479 15.40 -21.16 -21.76
N PRO A 480 14.24 -21.59 -21.22
CA PRO A 480 13.68 -22.90 -21.56
C PRO A 480 13.36 -23.04 -23.05
N LEU A 481 12.81 -22.02 -23.70
CA LEU A 481 12.56 -22.02 -25.15
C LEU A 481 13.86 -22.27 -25.95
N SER A 482 14.95 -21.59 -25.57
CA SER A 482 16.26 -21.78 -26.18
C SER A 482 16.82 -23.19 -25.94
N VAL A 483 16.65 -23.74 -24.74
CA VAL A 483 17.06 -25.12 -24.40
C VAL A 483 16.25 -26.16 -25.19
N VAL A 484 14.94 -25.94 -25.40
CA VAL A 484 14.14 -26.79 -26.31
C VAL A 484 14.70 -26.73 -27.73
N GLY A 485 15.03 -25.54 -28.23
CA GLY A 485 15.63 -25.37 -29.56
C GLY A 485 16.98 -26.09 -29.69
N ILE A 486 17.82 -26.04 -28.66
CA ILE A 486 19.09 -26.77 -28.61
C ILE A 486 18.86 -28.28 -28.61
N GLY A 487 17.99 -28.79 -27.73
CA GLY A 487 17.69 -30.23 -27.66
C GLY A 487 17.14 -30.77 -28.99
N LEU A 488 16.24 -30.04 -29.64
CA LEU A 488 15.76 -30.38 -30.98
C LEU A 488 16.87 -30.34 -32.05
N GLY A 489 17.79 -29.38 -31.97
CA GLY A 489 18.92 -29.27 -32.88
C GLY A 489 19.94 -30.41 -32.72
N TRP A 490 20.20 -30.84 -31.48
CA TRP A 490 21.08 -31.97 -31.16
C TRP A 490 20.41 -33.34 -31.35
N GLY A 491 19.07 -33.38 -31.46
CA GLY A 491 18.31 -34.63 -31.46
C GLY A 491 18.17 -35.26 -30.07
N ASP A 492 18.47 -34.50 -29.00
CA ASP A 492 18.27 -34.91 -27.61
C ASP A 492 16.81 -34.64 -27.20
N TRP A 493 15.99 -35.68 -27.34
CA TRP A 493 14.56 -35.63 -27.03
C TRP A 493 14.27 -35.46 -25.53
N ASP A 494 15.15 -35.94 -24.65
CA ASP A 494 14.98 -35.82 -23.21
C ASP A 494 15.20 -34.36 -22.77
N MET A 495 16.25 -33.72 -23.31
CA MET A 495 16.51 -32.30 -23.13
C MET A 495 15.36 -31.43 -23.64
N ALA A 496 14.87 -31.72 -24.85
CA ALA A 496 13.75 -31.00 -25.44
C ALA A 496 12.46 -31.19 -24.63
N ALA A 497 12.14 -32.42 -24.20
CA ALA A 497 10.95 -32.72 -23.43
C ALA A 497 10.97 -32.02 -22.06
N GLY A 498 12.06 -32.14 -21.30
CA GLY A 498 12.21 -31.52 -19.99
C GLY A 498 12.08 -29.99 -20.02
N ALA A 499 12.77 -29.35 -20.96
CA ALA A 499 12.69 -27.90 -21.14
C ALA A 499 11.33 -27.44 -21.69
N SER A 500 10.66 -28.25 -22.52
CA SER A 500 9.32 -27.94 -23.03
C SER A 500 8.27 -27.98 -21.92
N LEU A 501 8.41 -28.92 -20.98
CA LEU A 501 7.56 -29.01 -19.81
C LEU A 501 7.70 -27.73 -18.97
N LEU A 502 8.94 -27.29 -18.68
CA LEU A 502 9.21 -26.03 -17.97
C LEU A 502 8.63 -24.81 -18.70
N LEU A 503 8.77 -24.74 -20.02
CA LEU A 503 8.22 -23.65 -20.83
C LEU A 503 6.69 -23.59 -20.72
N VAL A 504 6.02 -24.74 -20.87
CA VAL A 504 4.56 -24.85 -20.85
C VAL A 504 4.00 -24.60 -19.45
N THR A 505 4.63 -25.15 -18.40
CA THR A 505 4.24 -24.91 -17.01
C THR A 505 4.31 -23.43 -16.66
N ASN A 506 5.40 -22.76 -17.06
CA ASN A 506 5.58 -21.33 -16.79
C ASN A 506 4.56 -20.49 -17.55
N LEU A 507 4.33 -20.79 -18.82
CA LEU A 507 3.38 -20.05 -19.65
C LEU A 507 1.95 -20.15 -19.07
N VAL A 508 1.49 -21.36 -18.76
CA VAL A 508 0.15 -21.60 -18.22
C VAL A 508 0.02 -21.03 -16.80
N GLY A 509 1.03 -21.23 -15.95
CA GLY A 509 1.05 -20.68 -14.59
C GLY A 509 0.95 -19.16 -14.56
N ILE A 510 1.75 -18.47 -15.38
CA ILE A 510 1.72 -17.01 -15.51
C ILE A 510 0.36 -16.55 -16.03
N ALA A 511 -0.13 -17.14 -17.13
CA ALA A 511 -1.39 -16.73 -17.75
C ALA A 511 -2.59 -16.93 -16.81
N LEU A 512 -2.64 -18.05 -16.10
CA LEU A 512 -3.72 -18.35 -15.14
C LEU A 512 -3.66 -17.41 -13.93
N ALA A 513 -2.48 -17.24 -13.32
CA ALA A 513 -2.32 -16.36 -12.16
C ALA A 513 -2.62 -14.89 -12.50
N ALA A 514 -2.17 -14.43 -13.66
CA ALA A 514 -2.53 -13.11 -14.19
C ALA A 514 -4.04 -12.97 -14.42
N SER A 515 -4.68 -14.00 -14.96
CA SER A 515 -6.13 -14.02 -15.21
C SER A 515 -6.91 -13.89 -13.90
N VAL A 516 -6.58 -14.71 -12.90
CA VAL A 516 -7.18 -14.64 -11.55
C VAL A 516 -6.95 -13.27 -10.93
N THR A 517 -5.78 -12.68 -11.12
CA THR A 517 -5.47 -11.33 -10.60
C THR A 517 -6.38 -10.27 -11.22
N PHE A 518 -6.58 -10.28 -12.54
CA PHE A 518 -7.52 -9.35 -13.20
C PHE A 518 -8.97 -9.49 -12.70
N LEU A 519 -9.39 -10.72 -12.39
CA LEU A 519 -10.68 -10.99 -11.75
C LEU A 519 -10.79 -10.38 -10.35
N VAL A 520 -9.77 -10.57 -9.52
CA VAL A 520 -9.73 -10.02 -8.15
C VAL A 520 -9.72 -8.49 -8.16
N LEU A 521 -9.05 -7.87 -9.15
CA LEU A 521 -9.00 -6.42 -9.33
C LEU A 521 -10.25 -5.84 -10.01
N GLY A 522 -11.25 -6.66 -10.37
CA GLY A 522 -12.52 -6.18 -10.90
C GLY A 522 -12.54 -5.88 -12.41
N PHE A 523 -11.49 -6.23 -13.18
CA PHE A 523 -11.47 -6.04 -14.63
C PHE A 523 -12.37 -7.04 -15.39
N SER A 524 -12.93 -8.04 -14.71
CA SER A 524 -13.90 -8.98 -15.30
C SER A 524 -14.95 -9.48 -14.30
N PRO A 525 -16.24 -9.56 -14.69
CA PRO A 525 -17.28 -10.16 -13.86
C PRO A 525 -17.10 -11.68 -13.77
N PHE A 526 -16.97 -12.20 -12.54
CA PHE A 526 -16.79 -13.63 -12.22
C PHE A 526 -17.75 -14.59 -12.96
N LYS A 527 -18.98 -14.16 -13.26
CA LYS A 527 -19.98 -14.99 -13.98
C LYS A 527 -19.55 -15.31 -15.42
N ARG A 528 -18.87 -14.39 -16.11
CA ARG A 528 -18.41 -14.59 -17.49
C ARG A 528 -17.07 -15.32 -17.58
N ALA A 529 -16.29 -15.34 -16.50
CA ALA A 529 -14.96 -15.93 -16.48
C ALA A 529 -14.93 -17.45 -16.27
N ARG A 530 -16.04 -18.08 -15.84
CA ARG A 530 -16.07 -19.50 -15.42
C ARG A 530 -15.56 -20.46 -16.48
N ALA A 531 -15.92 -20.25 -17.75
CA ALA A 531 -15.50 -21.13 -18.84
C ALA A 531 -13.99 -21.00 -19.13
N GLY A 532 -13.48 -19.77 -19.29
CA GLY A 532 -12.04 -19.52 -19.53
C GLY A 532 -11.13 -19.92 -18.37
N LEU A 533 -11.59 -19.72 -17.12
CA LEU A 533 -10.89 -20.19 -15.92
C LEU A 533 -10.92 -21.71 -15.81
N GLY A 534 -12.05 -22.36 -16.11
CA GLY A 534 -12.16 -23.82 -16.07
C GLY A 534 -11.19 -24.50 -17.03
N VAL A 535 -11.06 -23.97 -18.25
CA VAL A 535 -10.11 -24.50 -19.26
C VAL A 535 -8.65 -24.29 -18.80
N SER A 536 -8.31 -23.09 -18.33
CA SER A 536 -6.96 -22.80 -17.84
C SER A 536 -6.60 -23.66 -16.62
N LEU A 537 -7.54 -23.87 -15.70
CA LEU A 537 -7.35 -24.71 -14.51
C LEU A 537 -7.20 -26.18 -14.88
N LEU A 538 -7.98 -26.66 -15.86
CA LEU A 538 -7.83 -28.01 -16.39
C LEU A 538 -6.45 -28.21 -17.03
N MET A 539 -5.99 -27.26 -17.85
CA MET A 539 -4.63 -27.31 -18.42
C MET A 539 -3.57 -27.34 -17.32
N LEU A 540 -3.68 -26.49 -16.29
CA LEU A 540 -2.75 -26.47 -15.17
C LEU A 540 -2.73 -27.81 -14.41
N LEU A 541 -3.90 -28.42 -14.17
CA LEU A 541 -4.00 -29.73 -13.54
C LEU A 541 -3.34 -30.83 -14.38
N VAL A 542 -3.59 -30.85 -15.69
CA VAL A 542 -2.96 -31.80 -16.61
C VAL A 542 -1.44 -31.65 -16.61
N ILE A 543 -0.93 -30.41 -16.60
CA ILE A 543 0.50 -30.11 -16.60
C ILE A 543 1.16 -30.39 -15.23
N SER A 544 0.42 -30.26 -14.12
CA SER A 544 0.92 -30.53 -12.77
C SER A 544 1.28 -32.00 -12.54
N VAL A 545 0.67 -32.92 -13.28
CA VAL A 545 0.94 -34.37 -13.17
C VAL A 545 2.38 -34.71 -13.61
N PRO A 546 2.81 -34.45 -14.85
CA PRO A 546 4.19 -34.72 -15.28
C PRO A 546 5.22 -33.90 -14.49
N LEU A 547 4.88 -32.68 -14.05
CA LEU A 547 5.74 -31.89 -13.18
C LEU A 547 5.95 -32.55 -11.81
N SER A 548 4.90 -33.16 -11.24
CA SER A 548 4.99 -33.90 -9.98
C SER A 548 5.87 -35.15 -10.11
N PHE A 549 5.77 -35.85 -11.24
CA PHE A 549 6.66 -36.98 -11.55
C PHE A 549 8.11 -36.54 -11.73
N SER A 550 8.36 -35.46 -12.48
CA SER A 550 9.71 -34.86 -12.64
C SER A 550 10.30 -34.46 -11.28
N PHE A 551 9.51 -33.79 -10.44
CA PHE A 551 9.94 -33.39 -9.10
C PHE A 551 10.23 -34.60 -8.20
N ALA A 552 9.40 -35.64 -8.25
CA ALA A 552 9.64 -36.87 -7.50
C ALA A 552 10.96 -37.54 -7.92
N HIS A 553 11.22 -37.66 -9.23
CA HIS A 553 12.49 -38.16 -9.74
C HIS A 553 13.69 -37.29 -9.33
N LEU A 554 13.55 -35.97 -9.37
CA LEU A 554 14.62 -35.07 -8.92
C LEU A 554 14.96 -35.27 -7.44
N VAL A 555 13.93 -35.33 -6.58
CA VAL A 555 14.09 -35.55 -5.13
C VAL A 555 14.70 -36.92 -4.86
N GLU A 556 14.28 -37.96 -5.58
CA GLU A 556 14.85 -39.30 -5.46
C GLU A 556 16.32 -39.33 -5.89
N ARG A 557 16.66 -38.71 -7.02
CA ARG A 557 18.04 -38.56 -7.49
C ARG A 557 18.92 -37.85 -6.45
N GLN A 558 18.44 -36.75 -5.86
CA GLN A 558 19.17 -36.04 -4.81
C GLN A 558 19.33 -36.88 -3.54
N ARG A 559 18.29 -37.59 -3.09
CA ARG A 559 18.38 -38.49 -1.93
C ARG A 559 19.41 -39.61 -2.15
N LEU A 560 19.50 -40.14 -3.36
CA LEU A 560 20.52 -41.15 -3.70
C LEU A 560 21.92 -40.54 -3.73
N LEU A 561 22.07 -39.33 -4.30
CA LEU A 561 23.36 -38.61 -4.29
C LEU A 561 23.83 -38.25 -2.89
N GLU A 562 22.96 -37.78 -1.99
CA GLU A 562 23.30 -37.47 -0.59
C GLU A 562 23.78 -38.69 0.21
N ARG A 563 23.31 -39.88 -0.15
CA ARG A 563 23.74 -41.14 0.48
C ARG A 563 25.10 -41.63 -0.03
N ILE A 564 25.58 -41.09 -1.14
CA ILE A 564 26.91 -41.36 -1.67
C ILE A 564 27.87 -40.36 -0.99
N ALA A 565 28.93 -40.88 -0.39
CA ALA A 565 29.90 -40.08 0.38
C ALA A 565 30.82 -39.22 -0.52
N ILE A 566 30.26 -38.19 -1.15
CA ILE A 566 30.99 -37.23 -1.99
C ILE A 566 31.97 -36.43 -1.10
N GLY A 567 33.25 -36.43 -1.45
CA GLY A 567 34.30 -35.73 -0.69
C GLY A 567 34.89 -36.51 0.50
N GLU A 568 34.41 -37.72 0.81
CA GLU A 568 35.05 -38.58 1.82
C GLU A 568 36.22 -39.39 1.22
N VAL A 569 37.22 -39.68 2.06
CA VAL A 569 38.30 -40.61 1.71
C VAL A 569 37.85 -42.02 2.08
N VAL A 570 37.56 -42.84 1.08
CA VAL A 570 37.22 -44.25 1.27
C VAL A 570 38.52 -45.06 1.20
N GLN A 571 38.79 -45.86 2.23
CA GLN A 571 39.90 -46.81 2.19
C GLN A 571 39.45 -48.12 1.55
N LEU A 572 40.05 -48.47 0.41
CA LEU A 572 39.82 -49.73 -0.30
C LEU A 572 41.13 -50.53 -0.30
N LYS A 573 41.20 -51.58 0.52
CA LYS A 573 42.38 -52.47 0.67
C LYS A 573 43.73 -51.73 0.73
N GLY A 574 43.81 -50.69 1.55
CA GLY A 574 45.06 -49.92 1.75
C GLY A 574 45.28 -48.77 0.76
N VAL A 575 44.45 -48.63 -0.28
CA VAL A 575 44.47 -47.46 -1.18
C VAL A 575 43.44 -46.43 -0.69
N GLN A 576 43.90 -45.20 -0.48
CA GLN A 576 43.02 -44.06 -0.18
C GLN A 576 42.44 -43.52 -1.48
N VAL A 577 41.11 -43.52 -1.57
CA VAL A 577 40.37 -43.05 -2.74
C VAL A 577 39.49 -41.88 -2.33
N HIS A 578 39.59 -40.79 -3.07
CA HIS A 578 38.76 -39.62 -2.90
C HIS A 578 37.67 -39.60 -3.96
N VAL A 579 36.42 -39.43 -3.55
CA VAL A 579 35.29 -39.28 -4.48
C VAL A 579 35.22 -37.81 -4.89
N ASP A 580 35.72 -37.48 -6.08
CA ASP A 580 35.72 -36.11 -6.60
C ASP A 580 34.33 -35.68 -7.08
N HIS A 581 33.62 -36.57 -7.79
CA HIS A 581 32.29 -36.29 -8.34
C HIS A 581 31.44 -37.56 -8.42
N ALA A 582 30.14 -37.43 -8.19
CA ALA A 582 29.19 -38.53 -8.33
C ALA A 582 27.96 -38.09 -9.13
N GLU A 583 27.56 -38.90 -10.09
CA GLU A 583 26.32 -38.72 -10.83
C GLU A 583 25.47 -40.00 -10.74
N VAL A 584 24.19 -39.83 -10.44
CA VAL A 584 23.22 -40.94 -10.41
C VAL A 584 22.24 -40.76 -11.54
N THR A 585 22.03 -41.82 -12.33
CA THR A 585 20.98 -41.93 -13.33
C THR A 585 19.96 -42.95 -12.84
N LEU A 586 18.71 -42.53 -12.72
CA LEU A 586 17.62 -43.38 -12.26
C LEU A 586 17.32 -44.47 -13.31
N GLY A 587 17.12 -45.70 -12.83
CA GLY A 587 16.86 -46.89 -13.63
C GLY A 587 16.67 -48.10 -12.71
N GLU A 588 16.35 -49.26 -13.26
CA GLU A 588 16.22 -50.51 -12.49
C GLU A 588 17.25 -51.54 -12.98
N PRO A 589 18.41 -51.69 -12.29
CA PRO A 589 18.92 -50.92 -11.15
C PRO A 589 19.52 -49.54 -11.54
N PRO A 590 19.62 -48.57 -10.61
CA PRO A 590 20.15 -47.24 -10.91
C PRO A 590 21.64 -47.30 -11.25
N LEU A 591 22.07 -46.46 -12.20
CA LEU A 591 23.46 -46.32 -12.63
C LEU A 591 24.13 -45.20 -11.82
N VAL A 592 25.18 -45.55 -11.09
CA VAL A 592 26.02 -44.62 -10.35
C VAL A 592 27.34 -44.46 -11.09
N ARG A 593 27.61 -43.25 -11.58
CA ARG A 593 28.89 -42.84 -12.16
C ARG A 593 29.72 -42.14 -11.10
N LEU A 594 30.91 -42.66 -10.82
CA LEU A 594 31.86 -42.04 -9.88
C LEU A 594 33.13 -41.62 -10.59
N VAL A 595 33.55 -40.38 -10.33
CA VAL A 595 34.89 -39.90 -10.64
C VAL A 595 35.70 -39.92 -9.35
N LEU A 596 36.75 -40.73 -9.35
CA LEU A 596 37.59 -40.99 -8.20
C LEU A 596 38.99 -40.47 -8.44
N SER A 597 39.65 -39.97 -7.41
CA SER A 597 41.10 -39.73 -7.42
C SER A 597 41.83 -40.57 -6.38
N SER A 598 42.96 -41.13 -6.77
CA SER A 598 43.82 -41.95 -5.91
C SER A 598 45.28 -41.84 -6.33
N LYS A 599 46.20 -42.28 -5.47
CA LYS A 599 47.65 -42.27 -5.75
C LYS A 599 48.09 -43.43 -6.65
N GLU A 600 47.27 -44.47 -6.77
CA GLU A 600 47.57 -45.72 -7.46
C GLU A 600 46.37 -46.12 -8.32
N GLN A 601 46.58 -46.94 -9.35
CA GLN A 601 45.49 -47.40 -10.22
C GLN A 601 44.58 -48.41 -9.48
N LEU A 602 43.27 -48.26 -9.64
CA LEU A 602 42.28 -49.15 -9.02
C LEU A 602 42.14 -50.48 -9.78
N ASP A 603 42.24 -51.59 -9.05
CA ASP A 603 42.03 -52.94 -9.55
C ASP A 603 40.53 -53.31 -9.59
N ALA A 604 40.17 -54.28 -10.45
CA ALA A 604 38.79 -54.77 -10.59
C ALA A 604 38.18 -55.28 -9.28
N THR A 605 39.00 -55.82 -8.36
CA THR A 605 38.52 -56.25 -7.04
C THR A 605 38.19 -55.07 -6.11
N GLN A 606 38.93 -53.97 -6.20
CA GLN A 606 38.67 -52.74 -5.42
C GLN A 606 37.42 -52.02 -5.95
N VAL A 607 37.21 -52.01 -7.28
CA VAL A 607 35.97 -51.50 -7.90
C VAL A 607 34.75 -52.34 -7.51
N GLY A 608 34.91 -53.67 -7.43
CA GLY A 608 33.85 -54.56 -6.94
C GLY A 608 33.46 -54.31 -5.48
N GLU A 609 34.44 -54.04 -4.61
CA GLU A 609 34.19 -53.69 -3.21
C GLU A 609 33.47 -52.33 -3.08
N LEU A 610 33.88 -51.35 -3.87
CA LEU A 610 33.21 -50.05 -3.96
C LEU A 610 31.74 -50.20 -4.39
N LYS A 611 31.46 -51.06 -5.37
CA LYS A 611 30.09 -51.37 -5.79
C LYS A 611 29.24 -51.95 -4.65
N VAL A 612 29.80 -52.88 -3.87
CA VAL A 612 29.10 -53.47 -2.72
C VAL A 612 28.84 -52.42 -1.63
N LEU A 613 29.84 -51.57 -1.34
CA LEU A 613 29.73 -50.49 -0.36
C LEU A 613 28.62 -49.50 -0.74
N ILE A 614 28.59 -49.06 -2.00
CA ILE A 614 27.57 -48.12 -2.52
C ILE A 614 26.19 -48.79 -2.55
N SER A 615 26.11 -50.05 -2.98
CA SER A 615 24.84 -50.81 -2.95
C SER A 615 24.29 -50.91 -1.53
N LYS A 616 25.17 -51.06 -0.53
CA LYS A 616 24.80 -51.11 0.89
C LYS A 616 24.37 -49.72 1.42
N GLN A 617 25.08 -48.65 1.05
CA GLN A 617 24.72 -47.28 1.42
C GLN A 617 23.37 -46.84 0.82
N LEU A 618 23.09 -47.25 -0.42
CA LEU A 618 21.84 -46.94 -1.11
C LEU A 618 20.71 -47.93 -0.76
N ALA A 619 21.00 -49.00 -0.01
CA ALA A 619 20.07 -50.07 0.36
C ALA A 619 19.37 -50.73 -0.85
N GLN A 620 20.01 -50.71 -2.02
CA GLN A 620 19.49 -51.27 -3.27
C GLN A 620 20.64 -51.67 -4.21
N PRO A 621 20.45 -52.65 -5.12
CA PRO A 621 21.48 -53.00 -6.10
C PRO A 621 21.72 -51.83 -7.07
N VAL A 622 22.98 -51.58 -7.43
CA VAL A 622 23.34 -50.53 -8.39
C VAL A 622 24.20 -51.06 -9.53
N GLN A 623 24.10 -50.42 -10.70
CA GLN A 623 25.15 -50.45 -11.71
C GLN A 623 26.19 -49.39 -11.35
N LEU A 624 27.47 -49.73 -11.44
CA LEU A 624 28.56 -48.82 -11.08
C LEU A 624 29.46 -48.63 -12.29
N GLU A 625 29.69 -47.38 -12.67
CA GLU A 625 30.66 -46.95 -13.66
C GLU A 625 31.68 -46.05 -12.96
N VAL A 626 32.97 -46.40 -13.05
CA VAL A 626 34.04 -45.71 -12.32
C VAL A 626 35.05 -45.14 -13.30
N GLN A 627 35.31 -43.84 -13.17
CA GLN A 627 36.43 -43.17 -13.80
C GLN A 627 37.49 -42.88 -12.73
N SER A 628 38.67 -43.47 -12.88
CA SER A 628 39.77 -43.31 -11.92
C SER A 628 40.83 -42.35 -12.46
N ASN A 629 41.10 -41.28 -11.72
CA ASN A 629 42.16 -40.32 -11.98
C ASN A 629 43.33 -40.55 -11.02
N ILE A 630 44.56 -40.60 -11.52
CA ILE A 630 45.75 -40.72 -10.67
C ILE A 630 46.23 -39.30 -10.32
N LYS A 631 46.25 -38.95 -9.04
CA LYS A 631 46.86 -37.71 -8.52
C LYS A 631 48.19 -38.06 -7.86
N LEU A 632 49.30 -37.75 -8.55
CA LEU A 632 50.68 -37.97 -8.09
C LEU A 632 51.17 -36.85 -7.17
#